data_AF-A0A7X0AQQ1-F1
#
_entry.id   AF-A0A7X0AQQ1-F1
#
_cell.length_a   1.000
_cell.length_b   1.000
_cell.length_c   1.000
_cell.angle_alpha   90.00
_cell.angle_beta   90.00
_cell.angle_gamma   90.00
#
_symmetry.space_group_name_H-M   'P 1'
#
loop_
_entity.id
_entity.type
_entity.pdbx_description
1 polymer ?
#
loop_
_entity_poly.entity_id
_entity_poly.type
_entity_poly.pdbx_seq_one_letter_code
_entity_poly.pdbx_strand_id
1 'polypeptide(L)'
;MKAESLWATREGGKVSRAQLTSTPPKALTFGVAPLQLSLGSTRLLLGNREVTAELSVRLYDFGVAALAARVAVADQTWDTFVADFDALDRAVGPTSLAFWTTLLAHVREVVLPALDRPAADASIEEDYLIGTVQAFSEPLDASALRDRVDIAALLSGEKRALSAASRRELLARSFSYYADDMVILTWDRAFIYEPRLDSDVADVIEVANAQLVEFRYYDTLLDDELPRMYERVENARGAMSLLASRRFAHLARRLYTLVAEVTELTERVDNALQVTEDVYLARVYSTALGLFRVPALSESVDRKLAIIRDTYAALYGEASSRRAELLEVSIVLLIMLEIVLMIFRH
;
A
#
# COMPACT_ATOMS: atom_id res chain seq x y z
N MET A 1 -18.75 -2.30 6.12
CA MET A 1 -20.19 -2.56 6.33
C MET A 1 -20.95 -2.83 5.04
N LYS A 2 -20.98 -1.92 4.04
CA LYS A 2 -21.72 -2.15 2.78
C LYS A 2 -21.13 -3.27 1.91
N ALA A 3 -19.80 -3.32 1.74
CA ALA A 3 -19.12 -4.40 1.00
C ALA A 3 -19.34 -5.79 1.65
N GLU A 4 -19.27 -5.84 2.98
CA GLU A 4 -19.53 -7.03 3.80
C GLU A 4 -20.96 -7.58 3.58
N SER A 5 -21.98 -6.72 3.60
CA SER A 5 -23.36 -7.15 3.32
C SER A 5 -23.54 -7.67 1.89
N LEU A 6 -22.86 -7.08 0.90
CA LEU A 6 -22.94 -7.50 -0.50
C LEU A 6 -22.28 -8.87 -0.72
N TRP A 7 -21.19 -9.16 -0.01
CA TRP A 7 -20.50 -10.44 -0.10
C TRP A 7 -21.26 -11.57 0.60
N ALA A 8 -21.85 -11.29 1.77
CA ALA A 8 -22.59 -12.28 2.57
C ALA A 8 -23.87 -12.80 1.87
N THR A 9 -24.44 -12.04 0.94
CA THR A 9 -25.64 -12.45 0.19
C THR A 9 -25.39 -13.50 -0.89
N ARG A 10 -24.14 -13.94 -1.11
CA ARG A 10 -23.77 -14.95 -2.11
C ARG A 10 -23.74 -16.35 -1.50
N GLU A 11 -24.24 -17.37 -2.20
CA GLU A 11 -24.07 -18.77 -1.78
C GLU A 11 -22.56 -19.10 -1.66
N GLY A 12 -22.12 -19.46 -0.44
CA GLY A 12 -20.72 -19.78 -0.15
C GLY A 12 -19.84 -18.63 0.33
N GLY A 13 -20.36 -17.40 0.44
CA GLY A 13 -19.58 -16.23 0.90
C GLY A 13 -19.26 -16.28 2.40
N LYS A 14 -18.09 -16.84 2.77
CA LYS A 14 -17.55 -16.70 4.13
C LYS A 14 -16.89 -15.33 4.28
N VAL A 15 -17.43 -14.48 5.15
CA VAL A 15 -16.86 -13.19 5.52
C VAL A 15 -16.25 -13.28 6.92
N SER A 16 -15.00 -12.84 7.07
CA SER A 16 -14.36 -12.66 8.36
C SER A 16 -13.72 -11.28 8.41
N ARG A 17 -13.72 -10.62 9.57
CA ARG A 17 -12.85 -9.45 9.75
C ARG A 17 -11.48 -9.95 10.16
N ALA A 18 -10.44 -9.52 9.47
CA ALA A 18 -9.08 -9.77 9.92
C ALA A 18 -8.89 -9.01 11.24
N GLN A 19 -9.01 -9.71 12.36
CA GLN A 19 -8.36 -9.31 13.59
C GLN A 19 -6.97 -9.91 13.50
N LEU A 20 -5.94 -9.05 13.50
CA LEU A 20 -4.57 -9.49 13.75
C LEU A 20 -4.61 -10.22 15.08
N THR A 21 -4.56 -11.55 15.03
CA THR A 21 -4.92 -12.42 16.17
C THR A 21 -3.92 -12.29 17.32
N SER A 22 -2.77 -11.67 17.05
CA SER A 22 -1.66 -11.46 17.98
C SER A 22 -1.40 -9.98 18.32
N THR A 23 -2.06 -9.03 17.65
CA THR A 23 -1.75 -7.60 17.83
C THR A 23 -2.72 -6.93 18.81
N PRO A 24 -2.27 -6.45 19.99
CA PRO A 24 -3.00 -5.43 20.73
C PRO A 24 -3.23 -4.21 19.82
N PRO A 25 -4.38 -3.52 19.90
CA PRO A 25 -4.77 -2.41 19.00
C PRO A 25 -3.83 -1.20 18.90
N LYS A 26 -2.65 -1.24 19.52
CA LYS A 26 -1.69 -0.13 19.63
C LYS A 26 -0.45 -0.24 18.74
N ALA A 27 -0.13 -1.40 18.15
CA ALA A 27 1.12 -1.55 17.38
C ALA A 27 1.02 -1.18 15.89
N LEU A 28 -0.15 -1.35 15.28
CA LEU A 28 -0.47 -0.78 13.97
C LEU A 28 -1.79 -0.03 14.07
N THR A 29 -1.72 1.30 14.06
CA THR A 29 -2.91 2.15 14.15
C THR A 29 -3.61 2.16 12.79
N PHE A 30 -4.20 1.03 12.40
CA PHE A 30 -5.20 1.04 11.33
C PHE A 30 -6.46 1.64 11.91
N GLY A 31 -6.86 2.83 11.44
CA GLY A 31 -8.14 3.41 11.84
C GLY A 31 -9.32 2.46 11.62
N VAL A 32 -9.26 1.62 10.58
CA VAL A 32 -10.26 0.59 10.26
C VAL A 32 -9.57 -0.72 9.88
N ALA A 33 -9.91 -1.82 10.57
CA ALA A 33 -9.41 -3.15 10.22
C ALA A 33 -9.90 -3.57 8.82
N PRO A 34 -9.02 -4.16 7.98
CA PRO A 34 -9.38 -4.51 6.62
C PRO A 34 -10.39 -5.67 6.55
N LEU A 35 -11.21 -5.67 5.50
CA LEU A 35 -12.23 -6.70 5.28
C LEU A 35 -11.61 -7.90 4.56
N GLN A 36 -11.64 -9.08 5.17
CA GLN A 36 -11.10 -10.31 4.59
C GLN A 36 -12.22 -11.19 4.03
N LEU A 37 -12.05 -11.63 2.79
CA LEU A 37 -13.03 -12.44 2.07
C LEU A 37 -12.33 -13.67 1.48
N SER A 38 -12.92 -14.85 1.68
CA SER A 38 -12.51 -16.06 0.98
C SER A 38 -13.08 -16.05 -0.44
N LEU A 39 -12.23 -16.34 -1.42
CA LEU A 39 -12.57 -16.41 -2.84
C LEU A 39 -12.68 -17.87 -3.36
N GLY A 40 -12.66 -18.84 -2.45
CA GLY A 40 -12.67 -20.27 -2.77
C GLY A 40 -11.27 -20.81 -3.06
N SER A 41 -11.19 -21.84 -3.90
CA SER A 41 -9.94 -22.49 -4.27
C SER A 41 -9.82 -22.64 -5.80
N THR A 42 -8.60 -22.57 -6.32
CA THR A 42 -8.29 -22.82 -7.73
C THR A 42 -7.23 -23.92 -7.85
N ARG A 43 -7.08 -24.49 -9.03
CA ARG A 43 -5.99 -25.44 -9.34
C ARG A 43 -4.86 -24.69 -10.03
N LEU A 44 -3.65 -24.87 -9.54
CA LEU A 44 -2.42 -24.33 -10.13
C LEU A 44 -1.52 -25.48 -10.57
N LEU A 45 -0.72 -25.23 -11.60
CA LEU A 45 0.28 -26.18 -12.07
C LEU A 45 1.67 -25.75 -11.60
N LEU A 46 2.22 -26.43 -10.60
CA LEU A 46 3.59 -26.22 -10.12
C LEU A 46 4.52 -27.20 -10.81
N GLY A 47 5.19 -26.73 -11.87
CA GLY A 47 5.96 -27.60 -12.76
C GLY A 47 5.04 -28.57 -13.50
N ASN A 48 5.05 -29.85 -13.11
CA ASN A 48 4.17 -30.89 -13.67
C ASN A 48 3.13 -31.40 -12.67
N ARG A 49 3.04 -30.80 -11.48
CA ARG A 49 2.13 -31.22 -10.41
C ARG A 49 0.97 -30.24 -10.30
N GLU A 50 -0.25 -30.76 -10.34
CA GLU A 50 -1.44 -29.97 -10.05
C GLU A 50 -1.60 -29.85 -8.53
N VAL A 51 -1.76 -28.63 -8.04
CA VAL A 51 -1.97 -28.33 -6.62
C VAL A 51 -3.21 -27.46 -6.45
N THR A 52 -3.86 -27.57 -5.30
CA THR A 52 -4.97 -26.68 -4.95
C THR A 52 -4.43 -25.47 -4.21
N ALA A 53 -4.77 -24.27 -4.68
CA ALA A 53 -4.48 -23.01 -4.03
C ALA A 53 -5.77 -22.40 -3.44
N GLU A 54 -5.70 -21.98 -2.19
CA GLU A 54 -6.77 -21.21 -1.55
C GLU A 54 -6.64 -19.74 -1.94
N LEU A 55 -7.75 -19.12 -2.31
CA LEU A 55 -7.80 -17.73 -2.74
C LEU A 55 -8.47 -16.87 -1.68
N SER A 56 -7.90 -15.70 -1.42
CA SER A 56 -8.49 -14.69 -0.54
C SER A 56 -8.24 -13.28 -1.06
N VAL A 57 -9.08 -12.35 -0.60
CA VAL A 57 -8.83 -10.91 -0.75
C VAL A 57 -8.95 -10.23 0.59
N ARG A 58 -8.05 -9.27 0.84
CA ARG A 58 -8.15 -8.33 1.94
C ARG A 58 -8.35 -6.93 1.36
N LEU A 59 -9.46 -6.30 1.73
CA LEU A 59 -9.87 -4.97 1.25
C LEU A 59 -9.57 -3.92 2.31
N TYR A 60 -8.70 -2.99 1.96
CA TYR A 60 -8.31 -1.86 2.81
C TYR A 60 -9.21 -0.65 2.54
N ASP A 61 -9.49 0.13 3.58
CA ASP A 61 -10.37 1.31 3.52
C ASP A 61 -9.76 2.49 2.74
N PHE A 62 -8.45 2.46 2.53
CA PHE A 62 -7.74 3.34 1.60
C PHE A 62 -7.83 2.92 0.13
N GLY A 63 -8.52 1.81 -0.18
CA GLY A 63 -8.89 1.44 -1.55
C GLY A 63 -7.99 0.39 -2.21
N VAL A 64 -7.05 -0.20 -1.47
CA VAL A 64 -6.23 -1.32 -1.95
C VAL A 64 -6.92 -2.65 -1.71
N ALA A 65 -6.82 -3.55 -2.69
CA ALA A 65 -7.25 -4.93 -2.58
C ALA A 65 -6.02 -5.84 -2.67
N ALA A 66 -5.64 -6.48 -1.55
CA ALA A 66 -4.57 -7.47 -1.53
C ALA A 66 -5.14 -8.84 -1.84
N LEU A 67 -4.79 -9.38 -3.01
CA LEU A 67 -5.19 -10.71 -3.45
C LEU A 67 -4.10 -11.71 -3.10
N ALA A 68 -4.48 -12.87 -2.57
CA ALA A 68 -3.53 -13.91 -2.19
C ALA A 68 -3.97 -15.27 -2.72
N ALA A 69 -2.98 -16.05 -3.16
CA ALA A 69 -3.11 -17.47 -3.49
C ALA A 69 -2.15 -18.26 -2.60
N ARG A 70 -2.70 -19.11 -1.73
CA ARG A 70 -1.94 -19.89 -0.76
C ARG A 70 -1.95 -21.35 -1.14
N VAL A 71 -0.76 -21.94 -1.26
CA VAL A 71 -0.58 -23.38 -1.48
C VAL A 71 0.02 -23.97 -0.21
N ALA A 72 -0.72 -24.87 0.43
CA ALA A 72 -0.21 -25.63 1.56
C ALA A 72 0.66 -26.80 1.07
N VAL A 73 1.82 -26.98 1.70
CA VAL A 73 2.75 -28.07 1.41
C VAL A 73 3.16 -28.74 2.72
N ALA A 74 3.36 -30.05 2.68
CA ALA A 74 3.76 -30.86 3.83
C ALA A 74 4.71 -31.98 3.38
N ASP A 75 5.54 -32.47 4.31
CA ASP A 75 6.37 -33.67 4.16
C ASP A 75 7.23 -33.70 2.88
N GLN A 76 7.87 -32.58 2.52
CA GLN A 76 8.73 -32.49 1.35
C GLN A 76 10.14 -31.99 1.69
N THR A 77 11.09 -32.29 0.81
CA THR A 77 12.48 -31.84 0.95
C THR A 77 12.58 -30.33 0.70
N TRP A 78 13.64 -29.72 1.23
CA TRP A 78 13.92 -28.29 1.01
C TRP A 78 14.03 -27.97 -0.49
N ASP A 79 14.73 -28.80 -1.27
CA ASP A 79 14.90 -28.57 -2.70
C ASP A 79 13.57 -28.61 -3.46
N THR A 80 12.65 -29.52 -3.08
CA THR A 80 11.30 -29.55 -3.64
C THR A 80 10.51 -28.31 -3.24
N PHE A 81 10.62 -27.87 -1.98
CA PHE A 81 9.99 -26.63 -1.52
C PHE A 81 10.46 -25.40 -2.31
N VAL A 82 11.78 -25.25 -2.52
CA VAL A 82 12.34 -24.17 -3.35
C VAL A 82 11.85 -24.26 -4.79
N ALA A 83 11.83 -25.46 -5.38
CA ALA A 83 11.37 -25.66 -6.75
C ALA A 83 9.88 -25.32 -6.92
N ASP A 84 9.03 -25.68 -5.94
CA ASP A 84 7.62 -25.31 -5.89
C ASP A 84 7.43 -23.82 -5.72
N PHE A 85 8.23 -23.18 -4.87
CA PHE A 85 8.20 -21.74 -4.63
C PHE A 85 8.47 -20.96 -5.92
N ASP A 86 9.53 -21.31 -6.64
CA ASP A 86 9.83 -20.72 -7.95
C ASP A 86 8.80 -21.11 -9.03
N ALA A 87 8.19 -22.28 -8.93
CA ALA A 87 7.12 -22.68 -9.86
C ALA A 87 5.83 -21.88 -9.62
N LEU A 88 5.54 -21.55 -8.36
CA LEU A 88 4.42 -20.70 -7.99
C LEU A 88 4.63 -19.28 -8.53
N ASP A 89 5.84 -18.73 -8.37
CA ASP A 89 6.23 -17.46 -8.98
C ASP A 89 6.03 -17.43 -10.51
N ARG A 90 6.43 -18.50 -11.21
CA ARG A 90 6.16 -18.59 -12.66
C ARG A 90 4.68 -18.73 -13.01
N ALA A 91 3.89 -19.38 -12.16
CA ALA A 91 2.48 -19.65 -12.42
C ALA A 91 1.61 -18.42 -12.16
N VAL A 92 1.89 -17.68 -11.08
CA VAL A 92 1.05 -16.57 -10.60
C VAL A 92 1.84 -15.30 -10.26
N GLY A 93 3.13 -15.20 -10.58
CA GLY A 93 3.91 -13.97 -10.38
C GLY A 93 3.66 -12.90 -11.46
N PRO A 94 4.58 -11.94 -11.64
CA PRO A 94 4.42 -10.77 -12.51
C PRO A 94 4.07 -11.08 -13.97
N THR A 95 4.44 -12.26 -14.48
CA THR A 95 4.15 -12.67 -15.85
C THR A 95 2.70 -13.14 -16.06
N SER A 96 1.93 -13.33 -14.99
CA SER A 96 0.59 -13.91 -15.00
C SER A 96 -0.50 -12.91 -14.57
N LEU A 97 -0.36 -11.64 -14.96
CA LEU A 97 -1.29 -10.55 -14.61
C LEU A 97 -2.77 -10.86 -14.94
N ALA A 98 -3.03 -11.64 -15.99
CA ALA A 98 -4.38 -12.05 -16.38
C ALA A 98 -5.13 -12.79 -15.24
N PHE A 99 -4.41 -13.59 -14.45
CA PHE A 99 -4.99 -14.34 -13.33
C PHE A 99 -5.51 -13.40 -12.24
N TRP A 100 -4.67 -12.46 -11.80
CA TRP A 100 -5.02 -11.50 -10.75
C TRP A 100 -6.01 -10.44 -11.22
N THR A 101 -5.87 -9.92 -12.43
CA THR A 101 -6.81 -8.93 -12.98
C THR A 101 -8.22 -9.52 -13.13
N THR A 102 -8.32 -10.79 -13.52
CA THR A 102 -9.61 -11.50 -13.57
C THR A 102 -10.20 -11.65 -12.16
N LEU A 103 -9.39 -12.04 -11.19
CA LEU A 103 -9.85 -12.18 -9.79
C LEU A 103 -10.29 -10.83 -9.21
N LEU A 104 -9.52 -9.77 -9.46
CA LEU A 104 -9.84 -8.40 -9.05
C LEU A 104 -11.14 -7.91 -9.70
N ALA A 105 -11.37 -8.21 -10.98
CA ALA A 105 -12.61 -7.84 -11.67
C ALA A 105 -13.83 -8.47 -10.99
N HIS A 106 -13.78 -9.76 -10.65
CA HIS A 106 -14.85 -10.44 -9.91
C HIS A 106 -15.10 -9.83 -8.54
N VAL A 107 -14.04 -9.48 -7.80
CA VAL A 107 -14.18 -8.81 -6.50
C VAL A 107 -14.81 -7.43 -6.69
N ARG A 108 -14.31 -6.66 -7.66
CA ARG A 108 -14.77 -5.31 -7.99
C ARG A 108 -16.24 -5.29 -8.35
N GLU A 109 -16.74 -6.23 -9.17
CA GLU A 109 -18.17 -6.32 -9.51
C GLU A 109 -19.07 -6.39 -8.27
N VAL A 110 -18.64 -7.12 -7.24
CA VAL A 110 -19.42 -7.28 -6.00
C VAL A 110 -19.32 -6.04 -5.13
N VAL A 111 -18.13 -5.45 -4.99
CA VAL A 111 -17.91 -4.34 -4.06
C VAL A 111 -18.12 -2.96 -4.68
N LEU A 112 -18.32 -2.86 -6.01
CA LEU A 112 -18.51 -1.60 -6.75
C LEU A 112 -19.50 -0.65 -6.08
N PRO A 113 -20.70 -1.09 -5.60
CA PRO A 113 -21.66 -0.18 -4.97
C PRO A 113 -21.17 0.43 -3.64
N ALA A 114 -20.11 -0.12 -3.06
CA ALA A 114 -19.49 0.34 -1.82
C ALA A 114 -18.23 1.18 -2.05
N LEU A 115 -17.71 1.26 -3.29
CA LEU A 115 -16.52 2.03 -3.61
C LEU A 115 -16.88 3.52 -3.78
N ASP A 116 -16.16 4.40 -3.08
CA ASP A 116 -16.21 5.83 -3.32
C ASP A 116 -15.12 6.20 -4.35
N ARG A 117 -15.53 6.69 -5.52
CA ARG A 117 -14.64 7.06 -6.64
C ARG A 117 -13.64 5.95 -7.01
N PRO A 118 -14.13 4.80 -7.52
CA PRO A 118 -13.24 3.74 -7.97
C PRO A 118 -12.27 4.27 -9.02
N ALA A 119 -11.00 3.89 -8.92
CA ALA A 119 -10.00 4.19 -9.95
C ALA A 119 -10.51 3.70 -11.32
N ALA A 120 -10.35 4.53 -12.35
CA ALA A 120 -10.74 4.17 -13.71
C ALA A 120 -9.87 3.01 -14.21
N ASP A 121 -8.55 3.14 -13.99
CA ASP A 121 -7.54 2.14 -14.30
C ASP A 121 -6.90 1.64 -13.00
N ALA A 122 -7.01 0.33 -12.74
CA ALA A 122 -6.33 -0.35 -11.65
C ALA A 122 -4.96 -0.88 -12.13
N SER A 123 -4.13 0.01 -12.70
CA SER A 123 -2.86 -0.35 -13.32
C SER A 123 -1.68 -0.42 -12.34
N ILE A 124 -1.90 0.00 -11.09
CA ILE A 124 -0.87 0.01 -10.06
C ILE A 124 -1.04 -1.25 -9.23
N GLU A 125 -0.05 -2.11 -9.36
CA GLU A 125 0.05 -3.37 -8.67
C GLU A 125 1.47 -3.53 -8.13
N GLU A 126 1.56 -4.27 -7.04
CA GLU A 126 2.79 -4.77 -6.45
C GLU A 126 2.57 -6.24 -6.11
N ASP A 127 3.57 -7.06 -6.37
CA ASP A 127 3.56 -8.48 -6.05
C ASP A 127 4.59 -8.79 -4.97
N TYR A 128 4.31 -9.83 -4.19
CA TYR A 128 5.22 -10.28 -3.14
C TYR A 128 5.00 -11.75 -2.85
N LEU A 129 6.08 -12.53 -2.82
CA LEU A 129 6.03 -13.98 -2.66
C LEU A 129 6.59 -14.40 -1.29
N ILE A 130 5.77 -15.09 -0.49
CA ILE A 130 6.12 -15.45 0.90
C ILE A 130 6.20 -16.96 1.05
N GLY A 131 7.35 -17.45 1.52
CA GLY A 131 7.57 -18.85 1.87
C GLY A 131 7.55 -19.02 3.38
N THR A 132 6.48 -19.63 3.91
CA THR A 132 6.36 -19.92 5.34
C THR A 132 6.63 -21.38 5.63
N VAL A 133 7.54 -21.64 6.58
CA VAL A 133 7.85 -22.97 7.09
C VAL A 133 7.47 -23.04 8.56
N GLN A 134 6.59 -23.97 8.89
CA GLN A 134 6.21 -24.23 10.27
C GLN A 134 7.21 -25.16 10.95
N ALA A 135 7.58 -26.25 10.30
CA ALA A 135 8.44 -27.25 10.92
C ALA A 135 9.43 -27.84 9.92
N PHE A 136 10.61 -28.15 10.43
CA PHE A 136 11.58 -29.02 9.77
C PHE A 136 11.51 -30.42 10.40
N SER A 137 12.17 -31.39 9.77
CA SER A 137 12.27 -32.77 10.29
C SER A 137 12.91 -32.86 11.68
N GLU A 138 13.66 -31.84 12.07
CA GLU A 138 14.21 -31.66 13.40
C GLU A 138 14.02 -30.19 13.84
N PRO A 139 13.95 -29.90 15.15
CA PRO A 139 13.95 -28.52 15.62
C PRO A 139 15.27 -27.83 15.24
N LEU A 140 15.17 -26.70 14.53
CA LEU A 140 16.32 -25.88 14.15
C LEU A 140 16.18 -24.52 14.81
N ASP A 141 17.23 -24.06 15.50
CA ASP A 141 17.33 -22.66 15.87
C ASP A 141 17.70 -21.78 14.67
N ALA A 142 17.57 -20.47 14.81
CA ALA A 142 17.84 -19.52 13.73
C ALA A 142 19.30 -19.61 13.20
N SER A 143 20.27 -19.98 14.03
CA SER A 143 21.67 -20.11 13.61
C SER A 143 21.87 -21.37 12.76
N ALA A 144 21.41 -22.51 13.27
CA ALA A 144 21.46 -23.79 12.57
C ALA A 144 20.69 -23.72 11.26
N LEU A 145 19.57 -23.00 11.23
CA LEU A 145 18.77 -22.80 10.03
C LEU A 145 19.54 -22.03 8.93
N ARG A 146 20.28 -20.97 9.30
CA ARG A 146 21.13 -20.22 8.33
C ARG A 146 22.27 -21.05 7.75
N ASP A 147 22.84 -21.94 8.56
CA ASP A 147 24.01 -22.73 8.15
C ASP A 147 23.63 -23.99 7.36
N ARG A 148 22.49 -24.61 7.70
CA ARG A 148 22.11 -25.94 7.17
C ARG A 148 21.13 -25.87 6.01
N VAL A 149 20.39 -24.78 5.86
CA VAL A 149 19.34 -24.64 4.85
C VAL A 149 19.72 -23.54 3.87
N ASP A 150 19.64 -23.84 2.57
CA ASP A 150 19.96 -22.87 1.53
C ASP A 150 18.80 -21.88 1.30
N ILE A 151 18.61 -20.96 2.24
CA ILE A 151 17.58 -19.91 2.16
C ILE A 151 17.89 -18.91 1.05
N ALA A 152 19.17 -18.71 0.73
CA ALA A 152 19.56 -17.81 -0.34
C ALA A 152 19.05 -18.29 -1.71
N ALA A 153 19.02 -19.60 -1.95
CA ALA A 153 18.42 -20.16 -3.16
C ALA A 153 16.94 -19.78 -3.28
N LEU A 154 16.16 -19.96 -2.20
CA LEU A 154 14.74 -19.58 -2.14
C LEU A 154 14.52 -18.08 -2.43
N LEU A 155 15.30 -17.23 -1.78
CA LEU A 155 15.14 -15.77 -1.86
C LEU A 155 15.68 -15.17 -3.15
N SER A 156 16.62 -15.82 -3.83
CA SER A 156 17.24 -15.26 -5.03
C SER A 156 16.39 -15.37 -6.29
N GLY A 157 15.53 -16.40 -6.37
CA GLY A 157 14.84 -16.76 -7.62
C GLY A 157 15.77 -17.19 -8.76
N GLU A 158 17.08 -17.27 -8.49
CA GLU A 158 18.08 -17.63 -9.47
C GLU A 158 18.53 -19.07 -9.30
N LYS A 159 18.62 -19.79 -10.42
CA LYS A 159 19.24 -21.13 -10.46
C LYS A 159 20.77 -21.07 -10.44
N ARG A 160 21.36 -19.89 -10.65
CA ARG A 160 22.82 -19.72 -10.69
C ARG A 160 23.33 -19.46 -9.27
N ALA A 161 24.52 -19.99 -8.97
CA ALA A 161 25.14 -19.75 -7.68
C ALA A 161 25.44 -18.26 -7.50
N LEU A 162 24.87 -17.67 -6.45
CA LEU A 162 25.18 -16.30 -6.04
C LEU A 162 26.63 -16.20 -5.57
N SER A 163 27.23 -15.03 -5.78
CA SER A 163 28.52 -14.72 -5.17
C SER A 163 28.43 -14.75 -3.64
N ALA A 164 29.53 -15.05 -2.95
CA ALA A 164 29.53 -15.04 -1.49
C ALA A 164 29.16 -13.67 -0.88
N ALA A 165 29.47 -12.58 -1.59
CA ALA A 165 29.07 -11.23 -1.18
C ALA A 165 27.56 -11.03 -1.34
N SER A 166 27.00 -11.39 -2.49
CA SER A 166 25.56 -11.31 -2.78
C SER A 166 24.75 -12.18 -1.83
N ARG A 167 25.23 -13.40 -1.53
CA ARG A 167 24.60 -14.29 -0.54
C ARG A 167 24.55 -13.65 0.85
N ARG A 168 25.66 -13.05 1.30
CA ARG A 168 25.70 -12.35 2.59
C ARG A 168 24.75 -11.15 2.62
N GLU A 169 24.71 -10.36 1.54
CA GLU A 169 23.82 -9.20 1.44
C GLU A 169 22.34 -9.60 1.44
N LEU A 170 21.99 -10.67 0.70
CA LEU A 170 20.63 -11.21 0.65
C LEU A 170 20.17 -11.70 2.04
N LEU A 171 21.06 -12.36 2.77
CA LEU A 171 20.77 -12.88 4.12
C LEU A 171 21.00 -11.85 5.23
N ALA A 172 21.53 -10.66 4.94
CA ALA A 172 21.84 -9.65 5.96
C ALA A 172 20.59 -9.12 6.66
N ARG A 173 19.44 -9.15 5.98
CA ARG A 173 18.14 -8.67 6.49
C ARG A 173 17.35 -9.80 7.14
N SER A 174 18.02 -10.55 8.01
CA SER A 174 17.43 -11.61 8.81
C SER A 174 17.06 -11.11 10.20
N PHE A 175 15.85 -11.40 10.66
CA PHE A 175 15.31 -11.05 11.96
C PHE A 175 14.88 -12.33 12.67
N SER A 176 15.17 -12.41 13.96
CA SER A 176 14.66 -13.46 14.83
C SER A 176 14.24 -12.79 16.13
N TYR A 177 13.09 -13.18 16.64
CA TYR A 177 12.53 -12.73 17.90
C TYR A 177 12.69 -13.79 18.98
N TYR A 178 12.32 -15.03 18.66
CA TYR A 178 12.66 -16.21 19.44
C TYR A 178 13.88 -16.94 18.86
N ALA A 179 14.47 -17.85 19.64
CA ALA A 179 15.61 -18.64 19.17
C ALA A 179 15.22 -19.59 18.02
N ASP A 180 13.93 -19.92 17.93
CA ASP A 180 13.30 -20.87 17.01
C ASP A 180 12.46 -20.20 15.92
N ASP A 181 12.56 -18.87 15.71
CA ASP A 181 11.92 -18.19 14.58
C ASP A 181 12.94 -17.43 13.71
N MET A 182 12.59 -17.20 12.45
CA MET A 182 13.39 -16.36 11.58
C MET A 182 12.57 -15.80 10.42
N VAL A 183 12.72 -14.50 10.17
CA VAL A 183 12.18 -13.81 9.00
C VAL A 183 13.31 -13.21 8.20
N ILE A 184 13.33 -13.45 6.90
CA ILE A 184 14.27 -12.80 5.98
C ILE A 184 13.46 -12.11 4.88
N LEU A 185 13.67 -10.80 4.74
CA LEU A 185 12.96 -9.95 3.79
C LEU A 185 13.86 -9.54 2.63
N THR A 186 13.32 -9.65 1.41
CA THR A 186 13.90 -9.10 0.18
C THR A 186 12.86 -8.21 -0.52
N TRP A 187 13.23 -7.63 -1.67
CA TRP A 187 12.37 -6.66 -2.36
C TRP A 187 11.04 -7.26 -2.83
N ASP A 188 11.03 -8.53 -3.26
CA ASP A 188 9.89 -9.23 -3.85
C ASP A 188 9.59 -10.58 -3.18
N ARG A 189 10.49 -11.07 -2.30
CA ARG A 189 10.37 -12.37 -1.63
C ARG A 189 10.63 -12.30 -0.13
N ALA A 190 9.94 -13.13 0.64
CA ALA A 190 10.26 -13.35 2.05
C ALA A 190 10.29 -14.84 2.41
N PHE A 191 11.16 -15.16 3.37
CA PHE A 191 11.17 -16.43 4.08
C PHE A 191 10.74 -16.20 5.52
N ILE A 192 9.80 -17.01 6.00
CA ILE A 192 9.31 -16.98 7.38
C ILE A 192 9.43 -18.40 7.94
N TYR A 193 10.23 -18.58 8.98
CA TYR A 193 10.24 -19.76 9.81
C TYR A 193 9.53 -19.46 11.11
N GLU A 194 8.41 -20.13 11.35
CA GLU A 194 7.55 -19.90 12.50
C GLU A 194 6.88 -21.20 12.99
N PRO A 195 7.44 -21.84 14.02
CA PRO A 195 6.90 -23.08 14.59
C PRO A 195 5.52 -22.96 15.21
N ARG A 196 5.19 -21.79 15.75
CA ARG A 196 4.00 -21.58 16.59
C ARG A 196 2.78 -21.10 15.82
N LEU A 197 2.96 -20.59 14.60
CA LEU A 197 1.92 -19.99 13.75
C LEU A 197 1.06 -18.94 14.48
N ASP A 198 1.66 -18.19 15.39
CA ASP A 198 1.00 -17.18 16.22
C ASP A 198 1.46 -15.74 15.92
N SER A 199 2.40 -15.52 14.99
CA SER A 199 2.73 -14.18 14.51
C SER A 199 1.96 -13.79 13.25
N ASP A 200 1.68 -12.51 13.15
CA ASP A 200 1.03 -11.90 11.99
C ASP A 200 2.07 -11.34 10.98
N VAL A 201 3.28 -11.92 10.89
CA VAL A 201 4.38 -11.41 10.04
C VAL A 201 3.98 -11.28 8.57
N ALA A 202 3.33 -12.30 8.00
CA ALA A 202 2.90 -12.26 6.60
C ALA A 202 1.87 -11.14 6.35
N ASP A 203 0.97 -10.92 7.31
CA ASP A 203 -0.02 -9.83 7.23
C ASP A 203 0.64 -8.45 7.35
N VAL A 204 1.67 -8.32 8.20
CA VAL A 204 2.48 -7.09 8.31
C VAL A 204 3.22 -6.76 7.01
N ILE A 205 3.79 -7.76 6.35
CA ILE A 205 4.44 -7.61 5.04
C ILE A 205 3.40 -7.19 3.98
N GLU A 206 2.22 -7.83 3.97
CA GLU A 206 1.13 -7.48 3.06
C GLU A 206 0.69 -6.03 3.24
N VAL A 207 0.55 -5.57 4.49
CA VAL A 207 0.24 -4.17 4.78
C VAL A 207 1.30 -3.24 4.21
N ALA A 208 2.58 -3.52 4.44
CA ALA A 208 3.66 -2.68 3.93
C ALA A 208 3.61 -2.58 2.40
N ASN A 209 3.26 -3.67 1.72
CA ASN A 209 3.08 -3.68 0.28
C ASN A 209 1.81 -2.92 -0.16
N ALA A 210 0.70 -3.05 0.57
CA ALA A 210 -0.51 -2.27 0.33
C ALA A 210 -0.27 -0.75 0.49
N GLN A 211 0.57 -0.36 1.46
CA GLN A 211 0.99 1.03 1.64
C GLN A 211 1.84 1.54 0.47
N LEU A 212 2.72 0.69 -0.08
CA LEU A 212 3.48 1.01 -1.30
C LEU A 212 2.54 1.29 -2.48
N VAL A 213 1.56 0.41 -2.71
CA VAL A 213 0.53 0.60 -3.76
C VAL A 213 -0.23 1.91 -3.56
N GLU A 214 -0.64 2.21 -2.32
CA GLU A 214 -1.35 3.46 -2.00
C GLU A 214 -0.51 4.69 -2.38
N PHE A 215 0.76 4.74 -1.97
CA PHE A 215 1.62 5.88 -2.28
C PHE A 215 1.94 5.98 -3.76
N ARG A 216 2.14 4.85 -4.47
CA ARG A 216 2.32 4.87 -5.93
C ARG A 216 1.09 5.42 -6.64
N TYR A 217 -0.10 5.08 -6.16
CA TYR A 217 -1.34 5.63 -6.67
C TYR A 217 -1.42 7.14 -6.49
N TYR A 218 -1.12 7.66 -5.31
CA TYR A 218 -1.13 9.10 -5.10
C TYR A 218 -0.02 9.80 -5.90
N ASP A 219 1.18 9.23 -5.99
CA ASP A 219 2.28 9.80 -6.76
C ASP A 219 1.90 9.96 -8.24
N THR A 220 1.29 8.92 -8.83
CA THR A 220 0.78 8.92 -10.21
C THR A 220 -0.39 9.90 -10.38
N LEU A 221 -1.34 9.90 -9.44
CA LEU A 221 -2.48 10.83 -9.49
C LEU A 221 -2.02 12.29 -9.46
N LEU A 222 -1.00 12.60 -8.65
CA LEU A 222 -0.44 13.93 -8.54
C LEU A 222 0.36 14.31 -9.79
N ASP A 223 1.10 13.38 -10.40
CA ASP A 223 1.82 13.61 -11.65
C ASP A 223 0.89 13.94 -12.82
N ASP A 224 -0.27 13.30 -12.88
CA ASP A 224 -1.28 13.58 -13.91
C ASP A 224 -2.03 14.91 -13.68
N GLU A 225 -2.28 15.28 -12.43
CA GLU A 225 -3.08 16.46 -12.11
C GLU A 225 -2.27 17.76 -12.01
N LEU A 226 -0.98 17.69 -11.65
CA LEU A 226 -0.11 18.86 -11.56
C LEU A 226 -0.06 19.67 -12.87
N PRO A 227 0.19 19.08 -14.06
CA PRO A 227 0.18 19.81 -15.32
C PRO A 227 -1.20 20.42 -15.63
N ARG A 228 -2.27 19.65 -15.43
CA ARG A 228 -3.65 20.12 -15.66
C ARG A 228 -4.00 21.29 -14.75
N MET A 229 -3.48 21.30 -13.53
CA MET A 229 -3.61 22.44 -12.64
C MET A 229 -2.89 23.66 -13.18
N TYR A 230 -1.64 23.56 -13.62
CA TYR A 230 -0.90 24.67 -14.22
C TYR A 230 -1.62 25.24 -15.45
N GLU A 231 -2.11 24.37 -16.35
CA GLU A 231 -2.92 24.82 -17.49
C GLU A 231 -4.19 25.53 -17.05
N ARG A 232 -4.88 25.03 -16.02
CA ARG A 232 -6.06 25.71 -15.45
C ARG A 232 -5.71 27.02 -14.78
N VAL A 233 -4.56 27.15 -14.12
CA VAL A 233 -4.06 28.42 -13.54
C VAL A 233 -3.83 29.42 -14.67
N GLU A 234 -3.14 29.00 -15.74
CA GLU A 234 -2.83 29.82 -16.90
C GLU A 234 -4.09 30.28 -17.62
N ASN A 235 -5.08 29.38 -17.79
CA ASN A 235 -6.37 29.68 -18.39
C ASN A 235 -7.32 30.45 -17.45
N ALA A 236 -7.26 30.23 -16.12
CA ALA A 236 -8.10 30.92 -15.13
C ALA A 236 -7.66 32.35 -14.85
N ARG A 237 -6.46 32.75 -15.30
CA ARG A 237 -6.14 34.18 -15.48
C ARG A 237 -7.15 34.88 -16.40
N GLY A 238 -7.92 34.12 -17.20
CA GLY A 238 -9.06 34.58 -18.02
C GLY A 238 -10.48 34.19 -17.54
N ALA A 239 -10.70 33.17 -16.69
CA ALA A 239 -12.05 32.83 -16.18
C ALA A 239 -12.10 32.04 -14.85
N MET A 240 -13.10 32.36 -14.01
CA MET A 240 -13.38 31.78 -12.69
C MET A 240 -13.70 30.26 -12.73
N SER A 241 -12.83 29.42 -12.15
CA SER A 241 -13.21 28.05 -11.76
C SER A 241 -12.76 27.73 -10.32
N LEU A 242 -13.70 27.82 -9.38
CA LEU A 242 -13.51 27.66 -7.92
C LEU A 242 -13.94 26.28 -7.38
N LEU A 243 -14.49 25.40 -8.22
CA LEU A 243 -15.07 24.12 -7.78
C LEU A 243 -14.06 22.97 -7.76
N ALA A 244 -13.05 23.00 -8.63
CA ALA A 244 -11.99 21.99 -8.64
C ALA A 244 -11.08 22.08 -7.41
N SER A 245 -10.84 23.28 -6.88
CA SER A 245 -9.93 23.55 -5.75
C SER A 245 -10.35 22.90 -4.43
N ARG A 246 -11.65 22.83 -4.15
CA ARG A 246 -12.16 22.19 -2.93
C ARG A 246 -11.95 20.68 -2.90
N ARG A 247 -12.04 20.02 -4.07
CA ARG A 247 -11.85 18.57 -4.19
C ARG A 247 -10.40 18.16 -3.87
N PHE A 248 -9.43 18.94 -4.33
CA PHE A 248 -8.00 18.69 -4.07
C PHE A 248 -7.60 19.00 -2.63
N ALA A 249 -8.13 20.07 -2.03
CA ALA A 249 -7.85 20.39 -0.62
C ALA A 249 -8.25 19.24 0.34
N HIS A 250 -9.37 18.55 0.06
CA HIS A 250 -9.78 17.38 0.82
C HIS A 250 -8.86 16.17 0.62
N LEU A 251 -8.41 15.91 -0.61
CA LEU A 251 -7.51 14.80 -0.93
C LEU A 251 -6.11 15.02 -0.32
N ALA A 252 -5.59 16.25 -0.43
CA ALA A 252 -4.35 16.67 0.22
C ALA A 252 -4.42 16.47 1.74
N ARG A 253 -5.54 16.82 2.38
CA ARG A 253 -5.69 16.65 3.84
C ARG A 253 -5.69 15.20 4.29
N ARG A 254 -6.32 14.28 3.53
CA ARG A 254 -6.24 12.83 3.81
C ARG A 254 -4.81 12.32 3.65
N LEU A 255 -4.11 12.80 2.63
CA LEU A 255 -2.77 12.37 2.30
C LEU A 255 -1.70 12.90 3.28
N TYR A 256 -1.83 14.13 3.77
CA TYR A 256 -0.98 14.65 4.85
C TYR A 256 -1.10 13.81 6.14
N THR A 257 -2.29 13.30 6.47
CA THR A 257 -2.47 12.40 7.62
C THR A 257 -1.70 11.09 7.41
N LEU A 258 -1.82 10.46 6.23
CA LEU A 258 -1.14 9.21 5.90
C LEU A 258 0.40 9.35 5.90
N VAL A 259 0.92 10.42 5.30
CA VAL A 259 2.37 10.73 5.28
C VAL A 259 2.90 10.89 6.71
N ALA A 260 2.16 11.61 7.56
CA ALA A 260 2.55 11.81 8.95
C ALA A 260 2.57 10.50 9.74
N GLU A 261 1.57 9.63 9.56
CA GLU A 261 1.51 8.32 10.21
C GLU A 261 2.70 7.42 9.84
N VAL A 262 3.06 7.35 8.55
CA VAL A 262 4.18 6.53 8.05
C VAL A 262 5.54 7.04 8.54
N THR A 263 5.68 8.37 8.61
CA THR A 263 6.91 9.01 9.10
C THR A 263 7.07 8.80 10.61
N GLU A 264 6.01 9.04 11.38
CA GLU A 264 6.00 8.85 12.84
C GLU A 264 6.25 7.39 13.23
N LEU A 265 5.73 6.44 12.45
CA LEU A 265 5.90 5.02 12.73
C LEU A 265 7.32 4.53 12.47
N THR A 266 8.02 5.10 11.48
CA THR A 266 9.44 4.84 11.25
C THR A 266 10.30 5.36 12.42
N GLU A 267 9.97 6.53 12.96
CA GLU A 267 10.70 7.15 14.09
C GLU A 267 10.40 6.49 15.45
N ARG A 268 9.20 5.92 15.63
CA ARG A 268 8.77 5.30 16.88
C ARG A 268 9.38 3.90 17.10
N VAL A 269 9.72 3.17 16.03
CA VAL A 269 10.34 1.84 16.13
C VAL A 269 11.69 1.89 16.84
N ASP A 270 12.49 2.93 16.60
CA ASP A 270 13.79 3.09 17.25
C ASP A 270 13.68 3.37 18.77
N ASN A 271 12.52 3.87 19.22
CA ASN A 271 12.25 4.21 20.62
C ASN A 271 11.50 3.13 21.42
N ALA A 272 10.90 2.14 20.74
CA ALA A 272 9.93 1.21 21.33
C ALA A 272 10.51 -0.09 21.91
N LEU A 273 11.83 -0.26 21.97
CA LEU A 273 12.57 -1.49 22.36
C LEU A 273 12.30 -2.07 23.78
N GLN A 274 11.21 -1.69 24.45
CA GLN A 274 10.89 -2.08 25.84
C GLN A 274 9.65 -2.99 26.01
N VAL A 275 8.86 -3.29 24.96
CA VAL A 275 7.71 -4.22 25.03
C VAL A 275 7.84 -5.29 23.95
N THR A 276 8.00 -6.55 24.33
CA THR A 276 8.72 -7.55 23.51
C THR A 276 8.01 -8.06 22.25
N GLU A 277 6.71 -8.39 22.24
CA GLU A 277 6.04 -8.98 21.05
C GLU A 277 5.63 -7.92 20.00
N ASP A 278 5.11 -6.78 20.43
CA ASP A 278 4.77 -5.65 19.55
C ASP A 278 6.00 -5.09 18.80
N VAL A 279 7.19 -5.19 19.41
CA VAL A 279 8.46 -4.73 18.83
C VAL A 279 8.90 -5.59 17.65
N TYR A 280 8.65 -6.89 17.68
CA TYR A 280 9.07 -7.77 16.59
C TYR A 280 8.32 -7.45 15.29
N LEU A 281 6.98 -7.40 15.36
CA LEU A 281 6.15 -7.05 14.22
C LEU A 281 6.41 -5.62 13.75
N ALA A 282 6.59 -4.66 14.66
CA ALA A 282 6.95 -3.28 14.30
C ALA A 282 8.32 -3.21 13.59
N ARG A 283 9.30 -4.03 14.01
CA ARG A 283 10.62 -4.11 13.37
C ARG A 283 10.54 -4.72 11.97
N VAL A 284 9.77 -5.79 11.80
CA VAL A 284 9.52 -6.39 10.48
C VAL A 284 8.83 -5.36 9.58
N TYR A 285 7.81 -4.68 10.09
CA TYR A 285 7.04 -3.68 9.34
C TYR A 285 7.91 -2.50 8.88
N SER A 286 8.64 -1.87 9.80
CA SER A 286 9.54 -0.74 9.48
C SER A 286 10.66 -1.15 8.51
N THR A 287 11.19 -2.36 8.67
CA THR A 287 12.16 -2.90 7.71
C THR A 287 11.52 -3.07 6.34
N ALA A 288 10.31 -3.62 6.26
CA ALA A 288 9.58 -3.78 5.00
C ALA A 288 9.33 -2.42 4.34
N LEU A 289 8.84 -1.41 5.09
CA LEU A 289 8.65 -0.05 4.58
C LEU A 289 9.94 0.57 4.03
N GLY A 290 11.05 0.43 4.76
CA GLY A 290 12.36 0.92 4.32
C GLY A 290 12.87 0.17 3.08
N LEU A 291 12.68 -1.15 3.04
CA LEU A 291 13.07 -2.00 1.91
C LEU A 291 12.29 -1.63 0.65
N PHE A 292 10.98 -1.44 0.78
CA PHE A 292 10.03 -1.01 -0.26
C PHE A 292 10.17 0.47 -0.64
N ARG A 293 11.05 1.22 0.04
CA ARG A 293 11.29 2.66 -0.17
C ARG A 293 10.02 3.52 0.00
N VAL A 294 9.07 3.04 0.79
CA VAL A 294 7.84 3.76 1.10
C VAL A 294 8.12 5.15 1.68
N PRO A 295 9.09 5.35 2.60
CA PRO A 295 9.39 6.70 3.12
C PRO A 295 9.84 7.70 2.04
N ALA A 296 10.69 7.26 1.09
CA ALA A 296 11.16 8.13 0.01
C ALA A 296 10.03 8.52 -0.96
N LEU A 297 9.12 7.58 -1.25
CA LEU A 297 7.95 7.84 -2.07
C LEU A 297 6.95 8.76 -1.35
N SER A 298 6.73 8.54 -0.06
CA SER A 298 5.94 9.42 0.81
C SER A 298 6.45 10.86 0.80
N GLU A 299 7.77 11.06 0.92
CA GLU A 299 8.40 12.38 0.85
C GLU A 299 8.21 13.05 -0.53
N SER A 300 8.27 12.26 -1.63
CA SER A 300 7.98 12.74 -2.98
C SER A 300 6.55 13.26 -3.11
N VAL A 301 5.60 12.49 -2.60
CA VAL A 301 4.17 12.82 -2.58
C VAL A 301 3.92 14.09 -1.75
N ASP A 302 4.55 14.21 -0.58
CA ASP A 302 4.42 15.38 0.30
C ASP A 302 4.92 16.67 -0.38
N ARG A 303 6.08 16.60 -1.05
CA ARG A 303 6.59 17.73 -1.85
C ARG A 303 5.64 18.14 -2.96
N LYS A 304 5.07 17.18 -3.70
CA LYS A 304 4.09 17.43 -4.77
C LYS A 304 2.83 18.13 -4.21
N LEU A 305 2.33 17.68 -3.06
CA LEU A 305 1.20 18.31 -2.39
C LEU A 305 1.48 19.73 -1.89
N ALA A 306 2.69 19.97 -1.36
CA ALA A 306 3.09 21.30 -0.93
C ALA A 306 3.07 22.29 -2.11
N ILE A 307 3.62 21.88 -3.26
CA ILE A 307 3.60 22.68 -4.51
C ILE A 307 2.15 22.99 -4.94
N ILE A 308 1.25 22.00 -4.90
CA ILE A 308 -0.17 22.19 -5.22
C ILE A 308 -0.81 23.22 -4.30
N ARG A 309 -0.61 23.07 -2.99
CA ARG A 309 -1.17 23.97 -1.97
C ARG A 309 -0.67 25.40 -2.17
N ASP A 310 0.62 25.57 -2.37
CA ASP A 310 1.26 26.89 -2.51
C ASP A 310 0.80 27.58 -3.81
N THR A 311 0.66 26.82 -4.90
CA THR A 311 0.09 27.31 -6.17
C THR A 311 -1.36 27.74 -6.00
N TYR A 312 -2.17 26.99 -5.26
CA TYR A 312 -3.55 27.37 -4.96
C TYR A 312 -3.64 28.61 -4.05
N ALA A 313 -2.80 28.70 -3.02
CA ALA A 313 -2.76 29.86 -2.13
C ALA A 313 -2.42 31.14 -2.90
N ALA A 314 -1.43 31.06 -3.80
CA ALA A 314 -1.07 32.16 -4.69
C ALA A 314 -2.24 32.59 -5.60
N LEU A 315 -2.93 31.62 -6.24
CA LEU A 315 -4.10 31.88 -7.07
C LEU A 315 -5.26 32.53 -6.30
N TYR A 316 -5.56 32.01 -5.11
CA TYR A 316 -6.65 32.55 -4.29
C TYR A 316 -6.32 33.97 -3.80
N GLY A 317 -5.06 34.23 -3.45
CA GLY A 317 -4.55 35.56 -3.16
C GLY A 317 -4.73 36.53 -4.33
N GLU A 318 -4.36 36.14 -5.55
CA GLU A 318 -4.52 36.97 -6.75
C GLU A 318 -6.00 37.26 -7.05
N ALA A 319 -6.87 36.25 -6.96
CA ALA A 319 -8.31 36.42 -7.15
C ALA A 319 -8.97 37.34 -6.10
N SER A 320 -8.53 37.26 -4.85
CA SER A 320 -8.98 38.13 -3.76
C SER A 320 -8.53 39.58 -3.99
N SER A 321 -7.26 39.76 -4.40
CA SER A 321 -6.71 41.09 -4.73
C SER A 321 -7.44 41.73 -5.91
N ARG A 322 -7.72 40.99 -6.99
CA ARG A 322 -8.51 41.50 -8.13
C ARG A 322 -9.94 41.88 -7.73
N ARG A 323 -10.56 41.16 -6.80
CA ARG A 323 -11.90 41.52 -6.28
C ARG A 323 -11.85 42.82 -5.48
N ALA A 324 -10.82 43.01 -4.67
CA ALA A 324 -10.61 44.24 -3.93
C ALA A 324 -10.38 45.43 -4.89
N GLU A 325 -9.56 45.24 -5.93
CA GLU A 325 -9.31 46.25 -6.97
C GLU A 325 -10.58 46.61 -7.75
N LEU A 326 -11.40 45.62 -8.16
CA LEU A 326 -12.68 45.89 -8.82
C LEU A 326 -13.68 46.62 -7.92
N LEU A 327 -13.69 46.31 -6.62
CA LEU A 327 -14.52 47.00 -5.64
C LEU A 327 -14.05 48.45 -5.47
N GLU A 328 -12.74 48.68 -5.44
CA GLU A 328 -12.14 50.01 -5.40
C GLU A 328 -12.50 50.83 -6.65
N VAL A 329 -12.31 50.26 -7.84
CA VAL A 329 -12.71 50.90 -9.12
C VAL A 329 -14.21 51.20 -9.15
N SER A 330 -15.05 50.29 -8.63
CA SER A 330 -16.50 50.49 -8.57
C SER A 330 -16.87 51.66 -7.64
N ILE A 331 -16.22 51.77 -6.47
CA ILE A 331 -16.40 52.89 -5.55
C ILE A 331 -15.96 54.21 -6.21
N VAL A 332 -14.80 54.22 -6.87
CA VAL A 332 -14.29 55.40 -7.59
C VAL A 332 -15.27 55.83 -8.70
N LEU A 333 -15.81 54.89 -9.48
CA LEU A 333 -16.81 55.17 -10.52
C LEU A 333 -18.12 55.72 -9.93
N LEU A 334 -18.56 55.18 -8.78
CA LEU A 334 -19.79 55.61 -8.13
C LEU A 334 -19.67 57.05 -7.59
N ILE A 335 -18.51 57.39 -7.01
CA ILE A 335 -18.17 58.75 -6.58
C ILE A 335 -18.13 59.70 -7.79
N MET A 336 -17.47 59.30 -8.88
CA MET A 336 -17.41 60.09 -10.11
C MET A 336 -18.79 60.36 -10.70
N LEU A 337 -19.67 59.35 -10.72
CA LEU A 337 -21.05 59.50 -11.18
C LEU A 337 -21.83 60.49 -10.32
N GLU A 338 -21.68 60.43 -9.00
CA GLU A 338 -22.35 61.34 -8.07
C GLU A 338 -21.90 62.80 -8.26
N ILE A 339 -20.60 63.04 -8.45
CA ILE A 339 -20.05 64.37 -8.73
C ILE A 339 -20.62 64.93 -10.04
N VAL A 340 -20.66 64.12 -11.10
CA VAL A 340 -21.22 64.54 -12.39
C VAL A 340 -22.71 64.89 -12.25
N LEU A 341 -23.49 64.04 -11.59
CA LEU A 341 -24.92 64.30 -11.35
C LEU A 341 -25.16 65.55 -10.51
N MET A 342 -24.29 65.83 -9.54
CA MET A 342 -24.36 67.05 -8.71
C MET A 342 -24.10 68.31 -9.55
N ILE A 343 -23.10 68.28 -10.44
CA ILE A 343 -22.76 69.42 -11.30
C ILE A 343 -23.85 69.70 -12.33
N PHE A 344 -24.50 68.67 -12.90
CA PHE A 344 -25.61 68.86 -13.85
C PHE A 344 -26.96 69.22 -13.19
N ARG A 345 -27.07 69.13 -11.86
CA ARG A 345 -28.26 69.52 -11.09
C ARG A 345 -28.17 70.95 -10.50
N HIS A 346 -27.08 71.67 -10.73
CA HIS A 346 -26.96 73.11 -10.53
C HIS A 346 -26.95 73.81 -11.89
#